data_AF-A0A7K3S566-F1
#
_entry.id   AF-A0A7K3S566-F1
#
_cell.length_a   1.000
_cell.length_b   1.000
_cell.length_c   1.000
_cell.angle_alpha   90.00
_cell.angle_beta   90.00
_cell.angle_gamma   90.00
#
_symmetry.space_group_name_H-M   'P 1'
#
loop_
_entity.id
_entity.type
_entity.pdbx_description
1 polymer ?
#
loop_
_entity_poly.entity_id
_entity_poly.type
_entity_poly.pdbx_seq_one_letter_code
_entity_poly.pdbx_strand_id
1 'polypeptide(L)' 'QADAAGLPVYLESSKPDNLPFYEHFGFTVLGEARLPGGGPALWVMRREPRAV' A
#
# COMPACT_ATOMS: atom_id res chain seq x y z
N GLN A 1 4.55 -11.63 -12.71
CA GLN A 1 5.48 -11.15 -11.66
C GLN A 1 5.68 -9.66 -11.89
N ALA A 2 5.24 -8.79 -10.96
CA ALA A 2 5.35 -7.34 -11.13
C ALA A 2 6.81 -6.87 -11.11
N ASP A 3 7.63 -7.45 -10.23
CA ASP A 3 9.06 -7.15 -10.12
C ASP A 3 9.81 -7.46 -11.43
N ALA A 4 9.60 -8.64 -12.02
CA ALA A 4 10.19 -9.03 -13.30
C ALA A 4 9.73 -8.15 -14.48
N ALA A 5 8.58 -7.49 -14.35
CA ALA A 5 8.05 -6.56 -15.34
C ALA A 5 8.45 -5.10 -15.07
N GLY A 6 9.19 -4.82 -13.98
CA GLY A 6 9.54 -3.45 -13.58
C GLY A 6 8.32 -2.60 -13.20
N LEU A 7 7.24 -3.20 -12.71
CA LEU A 7 5.99 -2.50 -12.40
C LEU A 7 5.81 -2.29 -10.89
N PRO A 8 5.41 -1.07 -10.46
CA PRO A 8 5.10 -0.80 -9.06
C PRO A 8 3.83 -1.56 -8.65
N VAL A 9 3.73 -1.88 -7.36
CA VAL A 9 2.55 -2.53 -6.77
C VAL A 9 1.86 -1.56 -5.82
N TYR A 10 0.54 -1.45 -5.97
CA TYR A 10 -0.32 -0.63 -5.09
C TYR A 10 -1.22 -1.53 -4.26
N LEU A 11 -1.51 -1.10 -3.05
CA LEU A 11 -2.54 -1.69 -2.20
C LEU A 11 -3.23 -0.62 -1.36
N GLU A 12 -4.37 -1.00 -0.79
CA GLU A 12 -5.13 -0.20 0.16
C GLU A 12 -5.31 -1.01 1.43
N SER A 13 -4.99 -0.42 2.59
CA SER A 13 -5.32 -0.98 3.90
C SER A 13 -6.45 -0.19 4.53
N SER A 14 -7.45 -0.85 5.10
CA SER A 14 -8.46 -0.22 5.95
C SER A 14 -8.17 -0.35 7.45
N LYS A 15 -6.99 -0.91 7.80
CA LYS A 15 -6.56 -1.15 9.17
C LYS A 15 -5.16 -0.55 9.39
N PRO A 16 -5.01 0.49 10.23
CA PRO A 16 -3.72 1.13 10.46
C PRO A 16 -2.69 0.18 11.10
N ASP A 17 -3.16 -0.80 11.89
CA ASP A 17 -2.30 -1.80 12.53
C ASP A 17 -1.59 -2.72 11.52
N ASN A 18 -2.08 -2.78 10.27
CA ASN A 18 -1.44 -3.55 9.21
C ASN A 18 -0.32 -2.78 8.50
N LEU A 19 -0.17 -1.47 8.72
CA LEU A 19 0.83 -0.68 7.99
C LEU A 19 2.26 -1.17 8.25
N PRO A 20 2.69 -1.44 9.51
CA PRO A 20 4.03 -1.98 9.76
C PRO A 20 4.29 -3.33 9.09
N PHE A 21 3.25 -4.16 8.94
CA PHE A 21 3.35 -5.42 8.21
C PHE A 21 3.63 -5.20 6.72
N TYR A 22 2.94 -4.25 6.07
CA TYR A 22 3.19 -3.94 4.66
C TYR A 22 4.51 -3.18 4.45
N GLU A 23 4.89 -2.31 5.38
CA GLU A 23 6.19 -1.62 5.39
C GLU A 23 7.36 -2.60 5.43
N HIS A 24 7.23 -3.70 6.19
CA HIS A 24 8.21 -4.79 6.18
C HIS A 24 8.41 -5.38 4.77
N PHE A 25 7.36 -5.45 3.95
CA PHE A 25 7.44 -5.86 2.54
C PHE A 25 7.82 -4.72 1.57
N GLY A 26 8.27 -3.57 2.09
CA GLY A 26 8.78 -2.43 1.33
C GLY A 26 7.71 -1.50 0.78
N PHE A 27 6.45 -1.64 1.21
CA PHE A 27 5.42 -0.67 0.87
C PHE A 27 5.62 0.61 1.68
N THR A 28 5.33 1.75 1.07
CA THR A 28 5.30 3.05 1.73
C THR A 28 3.94 3.69 1.57
N VAL A 29 3.44 4.37 2.60
CA VAL A 29 2.18 5.12 2.54
C VAL A 29 2.32 6.28 1.55
N LEU A 30 1.39 6.35 0.59
CA LEU A 30 1.23 7.49 -0.32
C LEU A 30 0.22 8.51 0.21
N GLY A 31 -0.79 8.05 0.95
CA GLY A 31 -1.78 8.94 1.56
C GLY A 31 -2.90 8.19 2.26
N GLU A 32 -3.70 8.95 2.99
CA GLU A 32 -4.94 8.51 3.63
C GLU A 32 -6.14 9.07 2.86
N ALA A 33 -7.11 8.23 2.54
CA ALA A 33 -8.39 8.61 1.97
C ALA A 33 -9.53 8.26 2.93
N ARG A 34 -10.49 9.18 3.09
CA ARG A 34 -11.72 8.89 3.84
C ARG A 34 -12.84 8.57 2.87
N LEU A 35 -13.44 7.40 3.03
CA LEU A 35 -14.60 7.02 2.23
C LEU A 35 -15.83 7.86 2.63
N PRO A 36 -16.67 8.28 1.66
CA PRO A 36 -17.93 8.96 1.95
C PRO A 36 -18.85 8.16 2.87
N GLY A 37 -19.80 8.84 3.51
CA GLY A 37 -20.83 8.19 4.33
C GLY A 37 -20.34 7.59 5.65
N GLY A 38 -19.18 8.04 6.16
CA GLY A 38 -18.60 7.52 7.41
C GLY A 38 -17.91 6.17 7.26
N GLY A 39 -17.50 5.80 6.03
CA GLY A 39 -16.70 4.61 5.78
C GLY A 39 -15.30 4.68 6.42
N PRO A 40 -14.57 3.55 6.43
CA PRO A 40 -13.25 3.49 7.04
C PRO A 40 -12.26 4.44 6.34
N ALA A 41 -11.23 4.85 7.08
CA ALA A 41 -10.04 5.40 6.46
C ALA A 41 -9.32 4.31 5.67
N LEU A 42 -8.82 4.65 4.49
CA LEU A 42 -7.98 3.81 3.65
C LEU A 42 -6.59 4.43 3.55
N TRP A 43 -5.57 3.62 3.77
CA TRP A 43 -4.18 3.99 3.51
C TRP A 43 -3.77 3.39 2.17
N VAL A 44 -3.53 4.25 1.19
CA VAL A 44 -2.99 3.87 -0.11
C VAL A 44 -1.49 3.72 0.06
N MET A 45 -0.95 2.55 -0.32
CA MET A 45 0.47 2.25 -0.21
C MET A 45 1.04 1.79 -1.54
N ARG A 46 2.33 2.03 -1.77
CA ARG A 46 3.05 1.61 -2.97
C ARG A 46 4.36 0.94 -2.61
N ARG A 47 4.72 -0.10 -3.37
CA ARG A 47 6.06 -0.68 -3.39
C ARG A 47 6.66 -0.51 -4.78
N GLU A 48 7.88 -0.01 -4.86
CA GLU A 48 8.65 -0.03 -6.10
C GLU A 48 9.04 -1.46 -6.51
N PRO A 49 9.26 -1.73 -7.81
CA PRO A 49 9.82 -3.00 -8.25
C PRO A 49 11.16 -3.28 -7.58
N ARG A 50 11.37 -4.51 -7.14
CA ARG A 50 12.66 -4.94 -6.60
C ARG A 50 13.48 -5.61 -7.71
N ALA A 51 14.73 -5.18 -7.88
CA ALA A 51 15.67 -5.93 -8.70
C ALA A 51 15.82 -7.34 -8.10
N VAL A 52 15.58 -8.35 -8.94
CA VAL A 52 15.84 -9.76 -8.61
C VAL A 52 17.33 -10.07 -8.61
#